data_AF-A0A1Q9N4T0-F1
#
_entry.id   AF-A0A1Q9N4T0-F1
#
_cell.length_a   1.000
_cell.length_b   1.000
_cell.length_c   1.000
_cell.angle_alpha   90.00
_cell.angle_beta   90.00
_cell.angle_gamma   90.00
#
_symmetry.space_group_name_H-M   'P 1'
#
loop_
_entity.id
_entity.type
_entity.pdbx_description
1 polymer ?
#
loop_
_entity_poly.entity_id
_entity_poly.type
_entity_poly.pdbx_seq_one_letter_code
_entity_poly.pdbx_strand_id
1 'polypeptide(L)'
;MNMIQMLIQIIDEYDPDVIVTSGGDRELKFIARRATQLGLGGLSFNRDKRVFPFYRTAKSSKERGNSFMSYGGHFYKETSFHLYAGRHHFDMRNSFTWSDGGFAGIVELARLSCMTPQSCCRGSIGTLLTGMQILEALQSDILIPGKKAGVENFRTGTSLLNADRGGFIVSPSVGLHFNVLEVDFLSMFPTIIIRLCSR
;
A
#
# COMPACT_ATOMS: atom_id res chain seq x y z
N MET A 1 -4.46 19.48 -32.33
CA MET A 1 -4.76 19.01 -30.95
C MET A 1 -3.47 18.49 -30.35
N ASN A 2 -3.06 18.93 -29.15
CA ASN A 2 -1.86 18.37 -28.50
C ASN A 2 -2.17 16.93 -28.02
N MET A 3 -1.20 16.03 -28.10
CA MET A 3 -1.31 14.62 -27.66
C MET A 3 -1.90 14.48 -26.25
N ILE A 4 -1.55 15.38 -25.33
CA ILE A 4 -2.08 15.37 -23.96
C ILE A 4 -3.59 15.67 -23.95
N GLN A 5 -4.06 16.62 -24.76
CA GLN A 5 -5.48 16.94 -24.85
C GLN A 5 -6.26 15.81 -25.50
N MET A 6 -5.70 15.15 -26.52
CA MET A 6 -6.29 13.94 -27.10
C MET A 6 -6.47 12.84 -26.05
N LEU A 7 -5.46 12.59 -25.22
CA LEU A 7 -5.55 11.59 -24.15
C LEU A 7 -6.67 11.92 -23.15
N ILE A 8 -6.77 13.18 -22.71
CA ILE A 8 -7.84 13.62 -21.78
C ILE A 8 -9.22 13.42 -22.43
N GLN A 9 -9.38 13.82 -23.69
CA GLN A 9 -10.64 13.65 -24.41
C GLN A 9 -11.02 12.19 -24.53
N ILE A 10 -10.10 11.30 -24.92
CA ILE A 10 -10.36 9.87 -25.01
C ILE A 10 -10.81 9.30 -23.65
N ILE A 11 -10.16 9.71 -22.56
CA ILE A 11 -10.54 9.26 -21.21
C ILE A 11 -11.92 9.79 -20.83
N ASP A 12 -12.26 11.03 -21.18
CA ASP A 12 -13.56 11.61 -20.88
C ASP A 12 -14.69 11.01 -21.74
N GLU A 13 -14.40 10.66 -23.00
CA GLU A 13 -15.36 10.02 -23.92
C GLU A 13 -15.62 8.56 -23.57
N TYR A 14 -14.56 7.81 -23.23
CA TYR A 14 -14.66 6.42 -22.81
C TYR A 14 -15.23 6.27 -21.38
N ASP A 15 -15.09 7.32 -20.57
CA ASP A 15 -15.55 7.44 -19.18
C ASP A 15 -15.22 6.24 -18.26
N PRO A 16 -13.96 5.80 -18.13
CA PRO A 16 -13.61 4.64 -17.32
C PRO A 16 -13.72 4.93 -15.81
N ASP A 17 -14.37 4.06 -15.03
CA ASP A 17 -14.34 4.17 -13.57
C ASP A 17 -12.95 3.86 -12.99
N VAL A 18 -12.16 3.07 -13.72
CA VAL A 18 -10.83 2.61 -13.30
C VAL A 18 -9.80 2.86 -14.39
N ILE A 19 -8.71 3.52 -14.02
CA ILE A 19 -7.52 3.72 -14.85
C ILE A 19 -6.38 2.90 -14.24
N VAL A 20 -5.89 1.93 -15.01
CA VAL A 20 -4.76 1.08 -14.60
C VAL A 20 -3.53 1.47 -15.41
N THR A 21 -2.39 1.63 -14.74
CA THR A 21 -1.11 1.97 -15.37
C THR A 21 0.01 1.06 -14.87
N SER A 22 1.15 1.08 -15.56
CA SER A 22 2.40 0.45 -15.11
C SER A 22 3.47 1.52 -14.96
N GLY A 23 3.57 2.14 -13.78
CA GLY A 23 4.46 3.28 -13.50
C GLY A 23 3.78 4.66 -13.51
N GLY A 24 2.44 4.69 -13.58
CA GLY A 24 1.68 5.94 -13.68
C GLY A 24 1.75 6.83 -12.44
N ASP A 25 2.10 6.30 -11.26
CA ASP A 25 2.31 7.13 -10.07
C ASP A 25 3.44 8.16 -10.29
N ARG A 26 4.43 7.81 -11.11
CA ARG A 26 5.51 8.71 -11.55
C ARG A 26 5.17 9.42 -12.86
N GLU A 27 4.73 8.67 -13.86
CA GLU A 27 4.60 9.17 -15.23
C GLU A 27 3.43 10.15 -15.39
N LEU A 28 2.28 9.91 -14.75
CA LEU A 28 1.14 10.82 -14.82
C LEU A 28 1.45 12.16 -14.14
N LYS A 29 2.31 12.17 -13.11
CA LYS A 29 2.82 13.42 -12.51
C LYS A 29 3.68 14.21 -13.47
N PHE A 30 4.56 13.51 -14.20
CA PHE A 30 5.39 14.14 -15.23
C PHE A 30 4.51 14.76 -16.32
N ILE A 31 3.55 14.00 -16.86
CA ILE A 31 2.60 14.49 -17.87
C ILE A 31 1.82 15.69 -17.32
N ALA A 32 1.38 15.64 -16.07
CA ALA A 32 0.64 16.75 -15.47
C ALA A 32 1.48 18.01 -15.34
N ARG A 33 2.73 17.89 -14.92
CA ARG A 33 3.68 19.01 -14.87
C ARG A 33 3.93 19.59 -16.26
N ARG A 34 4.08 18.74 -17.29
CA ARG A 34 4.28 19.18 -18.68
C ARG A 34 3.05 19.89 -19.24
N ALA A 35 1.84 19.40 -18.95
CA ALA A 35 0.60 20.03 -19.38
C ALA A 35 0.49 21.48 -18.84
N THR A 36 0.80 21.68 -17.56
CA THR A 36 0.85 23.01 -16.93
C THR A 36 1.89 23.92 -17.60
N GLN A 37 3.10 23.41 -17.85
CA GLN A 37 4.17 24.20 -18.50
C GLN A 37 3.84 24.61 -19.93
N LEU A 38 3.05 23.81 -20.65
CA LEU A 38 2.60 24.08 -22.01
C LEU A 38 1.35 24.98 -22.07
N GLY A 39 0.86 25.48 -20.93
CA GLY A 39 -0.33 26.33 -20.87
C GLY A 39 -1.64 25.60 -21.16
N LEU A 40 -1.65 24.26 -21.10
CA LEU A 40 -2.85 23.44 -21.40
C LEU A 40 -3.81 23.34 -20.21
N GLY A 41 -3.51 24.01 -19.10
CA GLY A 41 -4.17 23.80 -17.81
C GLY A 41 -3.62 22.58 -17.06
N GLY A 42 -4.10 22.38 -15.83
CA GLY A 42 -3.74 21.20 -15.03
C GLY A 42 -4.35 19.93 -15.62
N LEU A 43 -3.55 18.87 -15.74
CA LEU A 43 -4.02 17.56 -16.17
C LEU A 43 -5.00 16.99 -15.13
N SER A 44 -6.29 16.98 -15.43
CA SER A 44 -7.30 16.35 -14.58
C SER A 44 -7.95 15.17 -15.29
N PHE A 45 -7.51 13.97 -14.92
CA PHE A 45 -8.20 12.72 -15.26
C PHE A 45 -9.40 12.47 -14.34
N ASN A 46 -9.71 13.37 -13.41
CA ASN A 46 -10.92 13.26 -12.61
C ASN A 46 -12.16 13.45 -13.50
N ARG A 47 -13.27 12.83 -13.10
CA ARG A 47 -14.59 13.06 -13.69
C ARG A 47 -15.10 14.46 -13.33
N ASP A 48 -14.96 14.87 -12.06
CA ASP A 48 -15.18 16.27 -11.67
C ASP A 48 -13.94 17.13 -11.96
N LYS A 49 -14.05 18.01 -12.95
CA LYS A 49 -12.97 18.91 -13.38
C LYS A 49 -12.68 20.05 -12.40
N ARG A 50 -13.58 20.31 -11.43
CA ARG A 50 -13.37 21.31 -10.36
C ARG A 50 -12.37 20.80 -9.32
N VAL A 51 -12.22 19.48 -9.22
CA VAL A 51 -11.26 18.85 -8.32
C VAL A 51 -9.90 18.81 -8.99
N PHE A 52 -9.06 19.79 -8.62
CA PHE A 52 -7.67 19.81 -9.06
C PHE A 52 -6.89 18.67 -8.38
N PRO A 53 -6.15 17.85 -9.14
CA PRO A 53 -5.42 16.69 -8.60
C PRO A 53 -4.31 17.06 -7.60
N PHE A 54 -3.97 18.34 -7.44
CA PHE A 54 -2.78 18.79 -6.70
C PHE A 54 -3.04 19.45 -5.34
N TYR A 55 -4.29 19.75 -4.97
CA TYR A 55 -4.54 20.60 -3.78
C TYR A 55 -4.52 19.85 -2.44
N ARG A 56 -4.62 18.51 -2.44
CA ARG A 56 -4.44 17.67 -1.25
C ARG A 56 -3.08 16.98 -1.18
N THR A 57 -2.06 17.55 -1.80
CA THR A 57 -0.70 17.32 -1.30
C THR A 57 -0.63 18.09 0.02
N ALA A 58 -1.00 17.44 1.12
CA ALA A 58 -0.78 17.97 2.45
C ALA A 58 0.65 18.53 2.47
N LYS A 59 0.84 19.71 3.07
CA LYS A 59 2.10 20.48 3.24
C LYS A 59 3.28 19.67 3.86
N SER A 60 3.20 18.35 3.92
CA SER A 60 4.11 17.43 4.59
C SER A 60 4.56 16.22 3.75
N SER A 61 3.96 15.90 2.59
CA SER A 61 4.41 14.73 1.83
C SER A 61 5.59 15.06 0.93
N LYS A 62 6.79 14.60 1.32
CA LYS A 62 8.02 14.55 0.53
C LYS A 62 7.71 14.44 -0.98
N GLU A 63 8.22 15.37 -1.79
CA GLU A 63 8.19 15.25 -3.26
C GLU A 63 8.88 13.96 -3.75
N ARG A 64 9.71 13.36 -2.90
CA ARG A 64 10.41 12.09 -3.13
C ARG A 64 9.65 10.93 -2.51
N GLY A 65 9.65 9.81 -3.22
CA GLY A 65 9.21 8.52 -2.70
C GLY A 65 10.03 8.07 -1.50
N ASN A 66 9.63 6.95 -0.89
CA ASN A 66 10.28 6.41 0.30
C ASN A 66 10.88 5.04 0.02
N SER A 67 12.09 4.81 0.52
CA SER A 67 12.69 3.48 0.55
C SER A 67 12.33 2.74 1.83
N PHE A 68 12.07 1.44 1.73
CA PHE A 68 11.83 0.56 2.86
C PHE A 68 12.53 -0.78 2.64
N MET A 69 12.80 -1.50 3.72
CA MET A 69 13.39 -2.83 3.67
C MET A 69 12.32 -3.86 4.03
N SER A 70 12.25 -4.95 3.27
CA SER A 70 11.30 -6.05 3.52
C SER A 70 11.96 -7.36 3.09
N TYR A 71 11.93 -8.39 3.94
CA TYR A 71 12.53 -9.71 3.66
C TYR A 71 13.99 -9.64 3.16
N GLY A 72 14.81 -8.74 3.73
CA GLY A 72 16.21 -8.53 3.31
C GLY A 72 16.41 -7.77 2.00
N GLY A 73 15.33 -7.42 1.29
CA GLY A 73 15.37 -6.60 0.07
C GLY A 73 15.14 -5.12 0.33
N HIS A 74 15.77 -4.26 -0.47
CA HIS A 74 15.53 -2.81 -0.47
C HIS A 74 14.54 -2.45 -1.58
N PHE A 75 13.42 -1.83 -1.20
CA PHE A 75 12.35 -1.43 -2.12
C PHE A 75 12.19 0.08 -2.09
N TYR A 76 11.92 0.69 -3.26
CA TYR A 76 11.58 2.09 -3.38
C TYR A 76 10.12 2.24 -3.80
N LYS A 77 9.39 3.07 -3.06
CA LYS A 77 7.97 3.35 -3.30
C LYS A 77 7.81 4.74 -3.86
N GLU A 78 7.23 4.83 -5.05
CA GLU A 78 6.93 6.11 -5.69
C GLU A 78 5.84 6.85 -4.90
N THR A 79 5.90 8.19 -4.91
CA THR A 79 4.83 9.00 -4.36
C THR A 79 3.56 8.72 -5.17
N SER A 80 2.46 8.41 -4.50
CA SER A 80 1.20 8.04 -5.13
C SER A 80 0.61 9.14 -6.03
N PHE A 81 -0.02 8.77 -7.14
CA PHE A 81 -0.90 9.63 -7.92
C PHE A 81 -2.36 9.20 -7.69
N HIS A 82 -3.11 10.01 -6.95
CA HIS A 82 -4.49 9.70 -6.61
C HIS A 82 -5.47 10.51 -7.47
N LEU A 83 -6.56 9.86 -7.88
CA LEU A 83 -7.73 10.51 -8.42
C LEU A 83 -8.79 10.61 -7.32
N TYR A 84 -9.37 11.80 -7.15
CA TYR A 84 -10.23 12.09 -5.99
C TYR A 84 -11.70 12.29 -6.36
N ALA A 85 -12.03 12.38 -7.65
CA ALA A 85 -13.39 12.66 -8.07
C ALA A 85 -13.85 11.76 -9.21
N GLY A 86 -14.46 10.65 -8.83
CA GLY A 86 -15.23 9.78 -9.73
C GLY A 86 -14.43 8.75 -10.52
N ARG A 87 -13.10 8.65 -10.35
CA ARG A 87 -12.28 7.59 -10.94
C ARG A 87 -11.28 7.02 -9.93
N HIS A 88 -10.89 5.77 -10.12
CA HIS A 88 -9.81 5.13 -9.38
C HIS A 88 -8.56 4.93 -10.25
N HIS A 89 -7.40 5.33 -9.73
CA HIS A 89 -6.12 5.05 -10.38
C HIS A 89 -5.33 3.95 -9.64
N PHE A 90 -4.99 2.89 -10.36
CA PHE A 90 -4.12 1.80 -9.87
C PHE A 90 -2.83 1.77 -10.67
N ASP A 91 -1.70 1.79 -9.97
CA ASP A 91 -0.38 1.58 -10.56
C ASP A 91 0.10 0.17 -10.21
N MET A 92 0.25 -0.67 -11.23
CA MET A 92 0.66 -2.07 -11.09
C MET A 92 2.09 -2.21 -10.53
N ARG A 93 2.98 -1.24 -10.79
CA ARG A 93 4.38 -1.31 -10.33
C ARG A 93 4.54 -0.86 -8.88
N ASN A 94 3.66 0.02 -8.42
CA ASN A 94 3.73 0.60 -7.08
C ASN A 94 2.77 -0.10 -6.08
N SER A 95 2.32 -1.31 -6.41
CA SER A 95 1.34 -2.05 -5.63
C SER A 95 1.74 -3.51 -5.43
N PHE A 96 2.16 -3.84 -4.21
CA PHE A 96 2.40 -5.22 -3.79
C PHE A 96 1.11 -6.07 -3.86
N THR A 97 -0.03 -5.47 -3.47
CA THR A 97 -1.32 -6.13 -3.53
C THR A 97 -1.72 -6.52 -4.95
N TRP A 98 -1.39 -5.68 -5.94
CA TRP A 98 -1.69 -5.98 -7.33
C TRP A 98 -0.91 -7.18 -7.84
N SER A 99 0.38 -7.31 -7.50
CA SER A 99 1.20 -8.42 -7.96
C SER A 99 0.75 -9.79 -7.46
N ASP A 100 0.12 -9.83 -6.28
CA ASP A 100 -0.27 -11.08 -5.62
C ASP A 100 -1.75 -11.42 -5.87
N GLY A 101 -2.66 -10.46 -5.63
CA GLY A 101 -4.11 -10.67 -5.71
C GLY A 101 -4.81 -9.97 -6.88
N GLY A 102 -4.08 -9.22 -7.71
CA GLY A 102 -4.65 -8.43 -8.80
C GLY A 102 -5.72 -7.46 -8.33
N PHE A 103 -6.65 -7.11 -9.23
CA PHE A 103 -7.76 -6.22 -8.92
C PHE A 103 -8.74 -6.81 -7.89
N ALA A 104 -9.01 -8.12 -7.96
CA ALA A 104 -9.92 -8.80 -7.04
C ALA A 104 -9.42 -8.72 -5.59
N GLY A 105 -8.12 -8.96 -5.36
CA GLY A 105 -7.52 -8.84 -4.04
C GLY A 105 -7.55 -7.41 -3.50
N ILE A 106 -7.43 -6.39 -4.36
CA ILE A 106 -7.61 -4.99 -3.94
C ILE A 106 -9.03 -4.71 -3.48
N VAL A 107 -10.03 -5.23 -4.19
CA VAL A 107 -11.45 -5.07 -3.81
C VAL A 107 -11.74 -5.76 -2.49
N GLU A 108 -11.22 -6.98 -2.31
CA GLU A 108 -11.34 -7.73 -1.06
C GLU A 108 -10.72 -6.96 0.11
N LEU A 109 -9.48 -6.51 -0.03
CA LEU A 109 -8.79 -5.77 1.02
C LEU A 109 -9.46 -4.42 1.32
N ALA A 110 -10.00 -3.73 0.32
CA ALA A 110 -10.77 -2.50 0.53
C ALA A 110 -12.02 -2.75 1.37
N ARG A 111 -12.72 -3.87 1.13
CA ARG A 111 -13.88 -4.27 1.91
C ARG A 111 -13.52 -4.66 3.33
N LEU A 112 -12.45 -5.45 3.52
CA LEU A 112 -12.02 -5.92 4.83
C LEU A 112 -11.46 -4.79 5.70
N SER A 113 -10.63 -3.92 5.14
CA SER A 113 -9.96 -2.85 5.90
C SER A 113 -10.74 -1.56 6.00
N CYS A 114 -11.90 -1.45 5.34
CA CYS A 114 -12.68 -0.22 5.17
C CYS A 114 -11.87 0.96 4.62
N MET A 115 -10.83 0.68 3.84
CA MET A 115 -10.01 1.71 3.19
C MET A 115 -10.40 1.85 1.72
N THR A 116 -10.13 3.02 1.13
CA THR A 116 -10.40 3.21 -0.31
C THR A 116 -9.54 2.25 -1.14
N PRO A 117 -10.03 1.75 -2.29
CA PRO A 117 -9.25 0.86 -3.16
C PRO A 117 -7.87 1.44 -3.55
N GLN A 118 -7.82 2.75 -3.84
CA GLN A 118 -6.55 3.43 -4.19
C GLN A 118 -5.58 3.48 -3.01
N SER A 119 -6.09 3.62 -1.78
CA SER A 119 -5.26 3.53 -0.58
C SER A 119 -4.79 2.10 -0.34
N CYS A 120 -5.62 1.10 -0.60
CA CYS A 120 -5.27 -0.31 -0.38
C CYS A 120 -4.11 -0.77 -1.25
N CYS A 121 -4.17 -0.45 -2.55
CA CYS A 121 -3.11 -0.83 -3.48
C CYS A 121 -1.75 -0.20 -3.11
N ARG A 122 -1.75 0.91 -2.37
CA ARG A 122 -0.56 1.62 -1.90
C ARG A 122 -0.40 1.53 -0.38
N GLY A 123 -1.13 0.65 0.30
CA GLY A 123 -1.01 0.44 1.74
C GLY A 123 0.12 -0.54 2.04
N SER A 124 0.72 -0.47 3.23
CA SER A 124 1.41 -1.64 3.77
C SER A 124 0.37 -2.58 4.37
N ILE A 125 0.73 -3.86 4.53
CA ILE A 125 -0.09 -4.84 5.25
C ILE A 125 -0.49 -4.31 6.63
N GLY A 126 0.45 -3.70 7.36
CA GLY A 126 0.18 -3.12 8.68
C GLY A 126 -0.84 -1.97 8.65
N THR A 127 -0.87 -1.14 7.60
CA THR A 127 -1.89 -0.10 7.44
C THR A 127 -3.26 -0.70 7.20
N LEU A 128 -3.37 -1.71 6.35
CA LEU A 128 -4.63 -2.42 6.09
C LEU A 128 -5.15 -3.11 7.34
N LEU A 129 -4.26 -3.79 8.08
CA LEU A 129 -4.56 -4.44 9.35
C LEU A 129 -5.03 -3.42 10.40
N THR A 130 -4.41 -2.24 10.45
CA THR A 130 -4.86 -1.15 11.34
C THR A 130 -6.30 -0.74 11.00
N GLY A 131 -6.66 -0.67 9.71
CA GLY A 131 -8.04 -0.40 9.28
C GLY A 131 -9.03 -1.45 9.81
N MET A 132 -8.68 -2.73 9.68
CA MET A 132 -9.49 -3.85 10.22
C MET A 132 -9.61 -3.77 11.74
N GLN A 133 -8.51 -3.49 12.45
CA GLN A 133 -8.49 -3.35 13.91
C GLN A 133 -9.33 -2.16 14.40
N ILE A 134 -9.32 -1.04 13.65
CA ILE A 134 -10.17 0.11 13.96
C ILE A 134 -11.65 -0.25 13.79
N LEU A 135 -12.01 -0.96 12.72
CA LEU A 135 -13.38 -1.42 12.51
C LEU A 135 -13.85 -2.31 13.67
N GLU A 136 -13.06 -3.30 14.05
CA GLU A 136 -13.37 -4.22 15.15
C GLU A 136 -13.51 -3.47 16.48
N ALA A 137 -12.58 -2.55 16.79
CA ALA A 137 -12.64 -1.75 18.01
C ALA A 137 -13.90 -0.88 18.07
N LEU A 138 -14.33 -0.30 16.94
CA LEU A 138 -15.58 0.47 16.87
C LEU A 138 -16.82 -0.42 17.07
N GLN A 139 -16.83 -1.64 16.53
CA GLN A 139 -17.92 -2.60 16.71
C GLN A 139 -18.01 -3.13 18.14
N SER A 140 -16.86 -3.23 18.82
CA SER A 140 -16.73 -3.73 20.19
C SER A 140 -16.72 -2.63 21.27
N ASP A 141 -17.02 -1.37 20.91
CA ASP A 141 -17.01 -0.20 21.82
C ASP A 141 -15.69 -0.02 22.59
N ILE A 142 -14.56 -0.30 21.91
CA ILE A 142 -13.21 -0.16 22.46
C ILE A 142 -12.62 1.18 22.03
N LEU A 143 -12.19 1.98 23.00
CA LEU A 143 -11.52 3.26 22.74
C LEU A 143 -10.13 3.05 22.11
N ILE A 144 -9.92 3.72 20.97
CA ILE A 144 -8.65 3.68 20.25
C ILE A 144 -7.80 4.89 20.64
N PRO A 145 -6.52 4.71 21.02
CA PRO A 145 -5.63 5.82 21.27
C PRO A 145 -5.53 6.74 20.05
N GLY A 146 -5.80 8.04 20.24
CA GLY A 146 -5.80 9.02 19.15
C GLY A 146 -4.43 9.28 18.51
N LYS A 147 -3.35 8.82 19.12
CA LYS A 147 -1.99 8.84 18.57
C LYS A 147 -1.43 7.43 18.57
N LYS A 148 -0.76 7.05 17.48
CA LYS A 148 0.05 5.82 17.45
C LYS A 148 1.02 5.86 18.61
N ALA A 149 1.20 4.71 19.26
CA ALA A 149 2.26 4.53 20.24
C ALA A 149 3.59 5.01 19.64
N GLY A 150 4.37 5.73 20.44
CA GLY A 150 5.67 6.23 20.01
C GLY A 150 6.56 5.09 19.51
N VAL A 151 7.54 5.43 18.69
CA VAL A 151 8.57 4.46 18.29
C VAL A 151 9.18 3.90 19.58
N GLU A 152 9.36 2.59 19.62
CA GLU A 152 9.96 1.92 20.75
C GLU A 152 11.30 2.59 21.13
N ASN A 153 11.51 2.83 22.43
CA ASN A 153 12.76 3.40 22.89
C ASN A 153 13.91 2.46 22.55
N PHE A 154 15.07 3.03 22.23
CA PHE A 154 16.26 2.24 21.93
C PHE A 154 16.57 1.28 23.09
N ARG A 155 16.55 -0.02 22.81
CA ARG A 155 16.92 -1.06 23.77
C ARG A 155 18.36 -1.50 23.56
N THR A 156 19.01 -1.93 24.63
CA THR A 156 20.35 -2.54 24.53
C THR A 156 20.26 -3.88 23.80
N GLY A 157 21.35 -4.29 23.13
CA GLY A 157 21.40 -5.60 22.46
C GLY A 157 21.13 -6.77 23.40
N THR A 158 21.57 -6.68 24.67
CA THR A 158 21.27 -7.67 25.71
C THR A 158 19.78 -7.73 26.05
N SER A 159 19.09 -6.58 26.07
CA SER A 159 17.65 -6.54 26.31
C SER A 159 16.89 -7.21 25.16
N LEU A 160 17.30 -6.99 23.91
CA LEU A 160 16.69 -7.63 22.75
C LEU A 160 16.90 -9.15 22.78
N LEU A 161 18.13 -9.64 23.02
CA LEU A 161 18.42 -11.08 23.10
C LEU A 161 17.63 -11.80 24.20
N ASN A 162 17.35 -11.11 25.31
CA ASN A 162 16.58 -11.67 26.41
C ASN A 162 15.07 -11.62 26.17
N ALA A 163 14.56 -10.54 25.57
CA ALA A 163 13.13 -10.31 25.41
C ALA A 163 12.55 -10.89 24.12
N ASP A 164 13.35 -10.97 23.05
CA ASP A 164 12.91 -11.39 21.72
C ASP A 164 13.97 -12.30 21.09
N ARG A 165 13.78 -13.61 21.26
CA ARG A 165 14.67 -14.65 20.70
C ARG A 165 14.31 -15.00 19.26
N GLY A 166 13.27 -14.40 18.69
CA GLY A 166 12.81 -14.70 17.34
C GLY A 166 12.41 -16.17 17.13
N GLY A 167 12.53 -16.63 15.88
CA GLY A 167 12.26 -18.02 15.50
C GLY A 167 13.45 -18.95 15.77
N PHE A 168 13.16 -20.24 16.01
CA PHE A 168 14.18 -21.26 16.15
C PHE A 168 14.68 -21.70 14.76
N ILE A 169 15.98 -21.57 14.51
CA ILE A 169 16.62 -21.96 13.23
C ILE A 169 17.53 -23.16 13.50
N VAL A 170 17.29 -24.26 12.79
CA VAL A 170 18.14 -25.45 12.82
C VAL A 170 19.30 -25.31 11.83
N SER A 171 20.48 -25.77 12.21
CA SER A 171 21.62 -25.84 11.29
C SER A 171 21.37 -26.91 10.22
N PRO A 172 21.35 -26.56 8.93
CA PRO A 172 21.08 -27.53 7.88
C PRO A 172 22.28 -28.45 7.64
N SER A 173 22.01 -29.70 7.26
CA SER A 173 23.04 -30.58 6.68
C SER A 173 23.31 -30.15 5.23
N VAL A 174 24.47 -29.53 4.99
CA VAL A 174 24.85 -29.04 3.65
C VAL A 174 25.14 -30.21 2.71
N GLY A 175 24.51 -30.23 1.54
CA GLY A 175 24.71 -31.26 0.53
C GLY A 175 23.52 -31.37 -0.44
N LEU A 176 23.64 -32.29 -1.39
CA LEU A 176 22.52 -32.69 -2.25
C LEU A 176 21.75 -33.83 -1.56
N HIS A 177 20.46 -33.64 -1.36
CA HIS A 177 19.59 -34.60 -0.68
C HIS A 177 18.46 -35.03 -1.61
N PHE A 178 18.05 -36.29 -1.49
CA PHE A 178 16.92 -36.86 -2.20
C PHE A 178 15.90 -37.39 -1.19
N ASN A 179 14.62 -37.49 -1.58
CA ASN A 179 13.53 -37.96 -0.72
C ASN A 179 13.31 -37.12 0.54
N VAL A 180 13.40 -35.79 0.40
CA VAL A 180 13.15 -34.84 1.49
C VAL A 180 11.65 -34.58 1.63
N LEU A 181 11.15 -34.60 2.86
CA LEU A 181 9.80 -34.17 3.20
C LEU A 181 9.87 -32.84 3.94
N GLU A 182 9.12 -31.86 3.44
CA GLU A 182 8.90 -30.58 4.13
C GLU A 182 7.59 -30.64 4.92
N VAL A 183 7.65 -30.24 6.18
CA VAL A 183 6.48 -30.12 7.06
C VAL A 183 6.52 -28.73 7.68
N ASP A 184 5.44 -27.99 7.52
CA ASP A 184 5.27 -26.66 8.10
C ASP A 184 3.93 -26.54 8.84
N PHE A 185 3.85 -25.58 9.76
CA PHE A 185 2.63 -25.27 10.49
C PHE A 185 1.72 -24.35 9.67
N LEU A 186 0.43 -24.66 9.62
CA LEU A 186 -0.58 -23.74 9.08
C LEU A 186 -0.68 -22.49 9.96
N SER A 187 -0.25 -21.34 9.43
CA SER A 187 -0.35 -20.03 10.08
C SER A 187 0.08 -20.05 11.56
N MET A 188 1.33 -20.43 11.81
CA MET A 188 1.89 -20.68 13.15
C MET A 188 1.57 -19.57 14.16
N PHE A 189 1.99 -18.32 13.89
CA PHE A 189 1.84 -17.22 14.84
C PHE A 189 0.37 -16.85 15.12
N PRO A 190 -0.52 -16.65 14.12
CA PRO A 190 -1.94 -16.46 14.38
C PRO A 190 -2.55 -17.56 15.24
N THR A 191 -2.23 -18.82 14.97
CA THR A 191 -2.75 -19.96 15.73
C THR A 191 -2.30 -19.92 17.19
N ILE A 192 -1.04 -19.58 17.44
CA ILE A 192 -0.51 -19.41 18.81
C ILE A 192 -1.25 -18.28 19.54
N ILE A 193 -1.42 -17.12 18.90
CA ILE A 193 -2.10 -15.95 19.48
C ILE A 193 -3.54 -16.32 19.87
N ILE A 194 -4.28 -16.98 18.99
CA ILE A 194 -5.66 -17.40 19.26
C ILE A 194 -5.73 -18.37 20.43
N ARG A 195 -4.81 -19.34 20.50
CA ARG A 195 -4.86 -20.38 21.55
C ARG A 195 -4.41 -19.88 22.92
N LEU A 196 -3.45 -18.96 22.96
CA LEU A 196 -2.81 -18.55 24.21
C LEU A 196 -3.26 -17.19 24.73
N CYS A 197 -3.72 -16.28 23.86
CA CYS A 197 -4.03 -14.91 24.24
C CYS A 197 -5.53 -14.56 24.20
N SER A 198 -6.40 -15.45 23.71
CA SER A 198 -7.85 -15.21 23.61
C SER A 198 -8.65 -15.65 24.85
N ARG A 199 -8.00 -15.74 26.02
CA ARG A 199 -8.65 -16.05 27.31
C ARG A 199 -8.99 -14.80 28.08
#